data_AF-A0A101UTC6-F1
#
_entry.id   AF-A0A101UTC6-F1
#
_cell.length_a   1.000
_cell.length_b   1.000
_cell.length_c   1.000
_cell.angle_alpha   90.00
_cell.angle_beta   90.00
_cell.angle_gamma   90.00
#
_symmetry.space_group_name_H-M   'P 1'
#
loop_
_entity.id
_entity.type
_entity.pdbx_description
1 polymer ?
#
loop_
_entity_poly.entity_id
_entity_poly.type
_entity_poly.pdbx_seq_one_letter_code
_entity_poly.pdbx_strand_id
1 'polypeptide(L)'
;MWGTLLVLCAAMFLDALDVLSPVYAAVILPTMLLVGAVFALTFPSLNVQATSGVDEHEQGMLSGLLNTSVQVGGALFLAVVTAVLTANAPAEPASPQAVLDSHRPALTVITGIAVVGPLIALTGLRTRRRQQSVVVTKSTVEEAEAEPVAVRDQGDASRACARRSLLALPGARL
;
A
#
# COMPACT_ATOMS: atom_id res chain seq x y z
N MET A 1 -6.45 10.18 0.82
CA MET A 1 -6.82 10.25 -0.61
C MET A 1 -7.22 8.90 -1.20
N TRP A 2 -6.71 7.78 -0.68
CA TRP A 2 -7.09 6.42 -1.12
C TRP A 2 -8.41 5.91 -0.54
N GLY A 3 -8.76 6.26 0.70
CA GLY A 3 -10.03 5.88 1.32
C GLY A 3 -11.26 6.49 0.62
N THR A 4 -11.14 7.72 0.10
CA THR A 4 -12.18 8.37 -0.71
C THR A 4 -12.32 7.71 -2.09
N LEU A 5 -11.22 7.16 -2.64
CA LEU A 5 -11.27 6.39 -3.88
C LEU A 5 -12.03 5.07 -3.67
N LEU A 6 -11.82 4.40 -2.53
CA LEU A 6 -12.57 3.21 -2.11
C LEU A 6 -14.07 3.49 -1.91
N VAL A 7 -14.41 4.63 -1.30
CA VAL A 7 -15.80 5.07 -1.12
C VAL A 7 -16.45 5.46 -2.46
N LEU A 8 -15.72 6.14 -3.35
CA LEU A 8 -16.21 6.46 -4.70
C LEU A 8 -16.41 5.21 -5.56
N CYS A 9 -15.51 4.22 -5.44
CA CYS A 9 -15.65 2.92 -6.06
C CYS A 9 -16.89 2.17 -5.57
N ALA A 10 -17.16 2.20 -4.25
CA ALA A 10 -18.37 1.62 -3.68
C ALA A 10 -19.65 2.36 -4.13
N ALA A 11 -19.59 3.68 -4.27
CA ALA A 11 -20.70 4.48 -4.79
C ALA A 11 -20.96 4.19 -6.28
N MET A 12 -19.92 4.11 -7.12
CA MET A 12 -20.07 3.71 -8.53
C MET A 12 -20.58 2.28 -8.68
N PHE A 13 -20.25 1.38 -7.75
CA PHE A 13 -20.77 0.02 -7.72
C PHE A 13 -22.27 -0.01 -7.40
N LEU A 14 -22.75 0.87 -6.52
CA LEU A 14 -24.18 1.02 -6.23
C LEU A 14 -24.97 1.56 -7.43
N ASP A 15 -24.40 2.50 -8.20
CA ASP A 15 -25.01 3.00 -9.45
C ASP A 15 -25.03 1.96 -10.58
N ALA A 16 -24.06 1.04 -10.61
CA ALA A 16 -24.01 -0.03 -11.62
C ALA A 16 -25.05 -1.14 -11.42
N LEU A 17 -25.71 -1.20 -10.26
CA LEU A 17 -26.75 -2.20 -9.94
C LEU A 17 -28.10 -1.90 -10.62
N ASP A 18 -28.29 -0.72 -11.21
CA ASP A 18 -29.58 -0.29 -11.79
C ASP A 18 -29.79 -0.73 -13.26
N VAL A 19 -28.91 -1.57 -13.82
CA VAL A 19 -28.99 -1.98 -15.24
C VAL A 19 -29.05 -3.50 -15.42
N LEU A 20 -30.22 -3.92 -15.91
CA LEU A 20 -30.67 -5.25 -16.35
C LEU A 20 -29.62 -6.11 -17.09
N SER A 21 -28.96 -7.05 -16.39
CA SER A 21 -28.22 -8.27 -16.84
C SER A 21 -27.13 -8.12 -17.94
N PRO A 22 -25.91 -8.67 -17.78
CA PRO A 22 -25.60 -10.03 -17.31
C PRO A 22 -24.82 -10.02 -15.99
N VAL A 23 -25.34 -10.76 -15.01
CA VAL A 23 -24.92 -10.74 -13.59
C VAL A 23 -23.42 -10.95 -13.39
N TYR A 24 -22.74 -11.73 -14.24
CA TYR A 24 -21.30 -11.93 -14.11
C TYR A 24 -20.48 -10.71 -14.55
N ALA A 25 -20.72 -10.18 -15.76
CA ALA A 25 -19.95 -9.07 -16.31
C ALA A 25 -20.24 -7.73 -15.62
N ALA A 26 -21.46 -7.55 -15.08
CA ALA A 26 -21.88 -6.30 -14.44
C ALA A 26 -21.70 -6.31 -12.91
N VAL A 27 -21.66 -7.47 -12.25
CA VAL A 27 -21.58 -7.54 -10.77
C VAL A 27 -20.26 -8.17 -10.30
N ILE A 28 -19.88 -9.31 -10.86
CA ILE A 28 -18.71 -10.09 -10.40
C ILE A 28 -17.41 -9.56 -11.02
N LEU A 29 -17.41 -9.28 -12.33
CA LEU A 29 -16.24 -8.78 -13.04
C LEU A 29 -15.75 -7.43 -12.48
N PRO A 30 -16.61 -6.40 -12.28
CA PRO A 30 -16.15 -5.13 -11.72
C PRO A 30 -15.69 -5.27 -10.29
N THR A 31 -16.35 -6.08 -9.45
CA THR A 31 -15.90 -6.29 -8.06
C THR A 31 -14.55 -6.99 -8.01
N MET A 32 -14.30 -7.99 -8.85
CA MET A 32 -12.99 -8.64 -8.98
C MET A 32 -11.91 -7.67 -9.46
N LEU A 33 -12.20 -6.85 -10.48
CA LEU A 33 -11.27 -5.84 -10.96
C LEU A 33 -10.97 -4.78 -9.90
N LEU A 34 -11.98 -4.37 -9.13
CA LEU A 34 -11.86 -3.37 -8.07
C LEU A 34 -11.00 -3.89 -6.91
N VAL A 35 -11.25 -5.12 -6.47
CA VAL A 35 -10.43 -5.78 -5.44
C VAL A 35 -8.99 -5.95 -5.93
N GLY A 36 -8.81 -6.38 -7.18
CA GLY A 36 -7.49 -6.49 -7.81
C GLY A 36 -6.77 -5.14 -7.90
N ALA A 37 -7.45 -4.08 -8.31
CA ALA A 37 -6.88 -2.73 -8.40
C ALA A 37 -6.48 -2.19 -7.01
N VAL A 38 -7.34 -2.36 -6.00
CA VAL A 38 -7.03 -1.97 -4.62
C VAL A 38 -5.80 -2.72 -4.13
N PHE A 39 -5.71 -4.03 -4.37
CA PHE A 39 -4.56 -4.84 -3.97
C PHE A 39 -3.28 -4.39 -4.68
N ALA A 40 -3.33 -4.25 -6.01
CA ALA A 40 -2.20 -3.85 -6.85
C ALA A 40 -1.64 -2.48 -6.49
N LEU A 41 -2.48 -1.54 -6.04
CA LEU A 41 -2.05 -0.19 -5.68
C LEU A 41 -1.62 -0.08 -4.22
N THR A 42 -2.26 -0.82 -3.31
CA THR A 42 -2.00 -0.72 -1.86
C THR A 42 -0.67 -1.36 -1.50
N PHE A 43 -0.38 -2.55 -2.05
CA PHE A 43 0.81 -3.32 -1.66
C PHE A 43 2.14 -2.62 -1.97
N PRO A 44 2.35 -2.06 -3.19
CA PRO A 44 3.55 -1.30 -3.50
C PRO A 44 3.62 0.01 -2.70
N SER A 45 2.49 0.68 -2.53
CA SER A 45 2.43 1.95 -1.78
C SER A 45 2.81 1.80 -0.31
N LEU A 46 2.44 0.68 0.32
CA LEU A 46 2.84 0.36 1.70
C LEU A 46 4.33 0.04 1.79
N ASN A 47 4.86 -0.75 0.84
CA ASN A 47 6.28 -1.08 0.80
C ASN A 47 7.15 0.16 0.62
N VAL A 48 6.83 1.01 -0.35
CA VAL A 48 7.57 2.28 -0.59
C VAL A 48 7.50 3.20 0.63
N GLN A 49 6.36 3.27 1.31
CA GLN A 49 6.26 4.07 2.54
C GLN A 49 7.11 3.50 3.67
N ALA A 50 7.12 2.17 3.83
CA ALA A 50 7.88 1.50 4.87
C ALA A 50 9.40 1.63 4.67
N THR A 51 9.87 1.69 3.42
CA THR A 51 11.31 1.80 3.12
C THR A 51 11.77 3.24 2.84
N SER A 52 10.85 4.19 2.62
CA SER A 52 11.19 5.60 2.38
C SER A 52 11.95 6.24 3.54
N GLY A 53 13.15 6.74 3.28
CA GLY A 53 13.97 7.46 4.26
C GLY A 53 14.81 6.58 5.18
N VAL A 54 15.04 5.32 4.81
CA VAL A 54 15.83 4.35 5.57
C VAL A 54 17.03 3.91 4.74
N ASP A 55 18.19 3.79 5.39
CA ASP A 55 19.43 3.38 4.75
C ASP A 55 19.31 2.02 4.04
N GLU A 56 20.01 1.87 2.92
CA GLU A 56 19.94 0.71 2.02
C GLU A 56 20.19 -0.64 2.72
N HIS A 57 20.99 -0.64 3.79
CA HIS A 57 21.31 -1.83 4.58
C HIS A 57 20.16 -2.30 5.49
N GLU A 58 19.19 -1.43 5.81
CA GLU A 58 18.06 -1.75 6.70
C GLU A 58 16.74 -1.97 5.95
N GLN A 59 16.68 -1.61 4.66
CA GLN A 59 15.47 -1.75 3.83
C GLN A 59 14.96 -3.19 3.74
N GLY A 60 15.86 -4.17 3.69
CA GLY A 60 15.51 -5.59 3.69
C GLY A 60 14.86 -6.05 5.01
N MET A 61 15.34 -5.51 6.14
CA MET A 61 14.78 -5.80 7.46
C MET A 61 13.36 -5.23 7.59
N LEU A 62 13.13 -4.01 7.11
CA LEU A 62 11.83 -3.36 7.16
C LEU A 62 10.79 -4.02 6.26
N SER A 63 11.19 -4.41 5.05
CA SER A 63 10.32 -5.17 4.14
C SER A 63 9.93 -6.53 4.73
N GLY A 64 10.89 -7.23 5.36
CA GLY A 64 10.63 -8.46 6.10
C GLY A 64 9.63 -8.26 7.25
N LEU A 65 9.82 -7.23 8.06
CA LEU A 65 8.94 -6.89 9.18
C LEU A 65 7.54 -6.47 8.72
N LEU A 66 7.44 -5.73 7.62
CA LEU A 66 6.16 -5.35 7.02
C LEU A 66 5.39 -6.59 6.55
N ASN A 67 6.04 -7.49 5.82
CA ASN A 67 5.38 -8.66 5.26
C ASN A 67 4.90 -9.64 6.36
N THR A 68 5.71 -9.86 7.41
CA THR A 68 5.28 -10.67 8.55
C THR A 68 4.14 -10.01 9.31
N SER A 69 4.17 -8.69 9.49
CA SER A 69 3.07 -7.93 10.11
C SER A 69 1.77 -8.06 9.31
N VAL A 70 1.82 -8.01 7.97
CA VAL A 70 0.64 -8.22 7.11
C VAL A 70 0.10 -9.65 7.25
N GLN A 71 0.97 -10.66 7.24
CA GLN A 71 0.55 -12.05 7.41
C GLN A 71 -0.11 -12.29 8.78
N VAL A 72 0.53 -11.83 9.86
CA VAL A 72 0.01 -11.96 11.23
C VAL A 72 -1.31 -11.20 11.37
N GLY A 73 -1.40 -9.98 10.85
CA GLY A 73 -2.63 -9.18 10.86
C GLY A 73 -3.76 -9.86 10.09
N GLY A 74 -3.47 -10.42 8.92
CA GLY A 74 -4.44 -11.17 8.13
C GLY A 74 -4.94 -12.43 8.84
N ALA A 75 -4.04 -13.19 9.46
CA ALA A 75 -4.39 -14.37 10.25
C ALA A 75 -5.26 -14.00 11.47
N LEU A 76 -4.91 -12.94 12.18
CA LEU A 76 -5.68 -12.45 13.33
C LEU A 76 -7.08 -11.99 12.91
N PHE A 77 -7.19 -11.23 11.83
CA PHE A 77 -8.48 -10.80 11.29
C PHE A 77 -9.38 -12.00 10.96
N LEU A 78 -8.84 -12.98 10.21
CA LEU A 78 -9.57 -14.19 9.85
C LEU A 78 -10.00 -14.99 11.09
N ALA A 79 -9.12 -15.12 12.08
CA ALA A 79 -9.42 -15.82 13.33
C ALA A 79 -10.58 -15.15 14.09
N VAL A 80 -10.57 -13.82 14.22
CA VAL A 80 -11.64 -13.07 14.89
C VAL A 80 -12.98 -13.25 14.16
N VAL A 81 -13.01 -13.08 12.84
CA VAL A 81 -14.25 -13.24 12.05
C VAL A 81 -14.78 -14.67 12.18
N THR A 82 -13.90 -15.66 12.12
CA THR A 82 -14.26 -17.09 12.26
C THR A 82 -14.80 -17.39 13.66
N ALA A 83 -14.18 -16.85 14.71
CA ALA A 83 -14.64 -17.01 16.08
C ALA A 83 -16.04 -16.39 16.27
N VAL A 84 -16.29 -15.20 15.69
CA VAL A 84 -17.61 -14.55 15.76
C VAL A 84 -18.67 -15.34 15.00
N LEU A 85 -18.36 -15.83 13.78
CA LEU A 85 -19.27 -16.70 13.02
C LEU A 85 -19.62 -17.96 13.82
N THR A 86 -18.61 -18.62 14.38
CA THR A 86 -18.78 -19.87 15.14
C THR A 86 -19.57 -19.64 16.43
N ALA A 87 -19.29 -18.54 17.14
CA ALA A 87 -19.98 -18.19 18.38
C ALA A 87 -21.46 -17.82 18.19
N ASN A 88 -21.84 -17.40 16.98
CA ASN A 88 -23.22 -17.02 16.65
C ASN A 88 -23.93 -18.04 15.77
N ALA A 89 -23.33 -19.22 15.54
CA ALA A 89 -23.93 -20.26 14.70
C ALA A 89 -25.31 -20.67 15.25
N PRO A 90 -26.34 -20.78 14.40
CA PRO A 90 -27.68 -21.14 14.84
C PRO A 90 -27.73 -22.60 15.31
N ALA A 91 -28.61 -22.89 16.27
CA ALA A 91 -28.88 -24.25 16.70
C ALA A 91 -29.73 -24.98 15.64
N GLU A 92 -29.40 -26.24 15.36
CA GLU A 92 -30.12 -27.06 14.39
C GLU A 92 -31.40 -27.69 14.98
N PRO A 93 -32.52 -27.77 14.22
CA PRO A 93 -32.68 -27.32 12.83
C PRO A 93 -32.90 -25.80 12.72
N ALA A 94 -32.08 -25.13 11.90
CA ALA A 94 -32.18 -23.68 11.69
C ALA A 94 -33.07 -23.32 10.49
N SER A 95 -33.89 -22.27 10.63
CA SER A 95 -34.60 -21.69 9.48
C SER A 95 -33.62 -20.89 8.59
N PRO A 96 -33.89 -20.72 7.29
CA PRO A 96 -33.05 -19.91 6.41
C PRO A 96 -32.84 -18.47 6.93
N GLN A 97 -33.86 -17.87 7.54
CA GLN A 97 -33.75 -16.56 8.19
C GLN A 97 -32.79 -16.58 9.38
N ALA A 98 -32.83 -17.62 10.23
CA ALA A 98 -31.94 -17.74 11.39
C ALA A 98 -30.47 -17.86 10.95
N VAL A 99 -30.21 -18.53 9.83
CA VAL A 99 -28.87 -18.61 9.22
C VAL A 99 -28.42 -17.25 8.70
N LEU A 100 -29.28 -16.44 8.09
CA LEU A 100 -28.89 -15.10 7.63
C LEU A 100 -28.61 -14.16 8.80
N ASP A 101 -29.46 -14.20 9.83
CA ASP A 101 -29.31 -13.35 11.00
C ASP A 101 -28.05 -13.67 11.81
N SER A 102 -27.60 -14.93 11.82
CA SER A 102 -26.34 -15.34 12.46
C SER A 102 -25.08 -14.75 11.82
N HIS A 103 -25.15 -14.27 10.56
CA HIS A 103 -24.01 -13.66 9.87
C HIS A 103 -23.87 -12.16 10.16
N ARG A 104 -24.94 -11.48 10.61
CA ARG A 104 -24.92 -10.02 10.87
C ARG A 104 -23.82 -9.57 11.85
N PRO A 105 -23.55 -10.28 12.96
CA PRO A 105 -22.48 -9.89 13.88
C PRO A 105 -21.10 -9.92 13.21
N ALA A 106 -20.81 -10.96 12.41
CA ALA A 106 -19.56 -11.06 11.68
C ALA A 106 -19.39 -9.96 10.64
N LEU A 107 -20.46 -9.64 9.89
CA LEU A 107 -20.46 -8.52 8.95
C LEU A 107 -20.22 -7.18 9.65
N THR A 108 -20.81 -6.97 10.83
CA THR A 108 -20.60 -5.76 11.63
C THR A 108 -19.13 -5.62 12.07
N VAL A 109 -18.49 -6.71 12.48
CA VAL A 109 -17.06 -6.73 12.83
C VAL A 109 -16.18 -6.41 11.61
N ILE A 110 -16.45 -7.04 10.46
CA ILE A 110 -15.73 -6.78 9.20
C ILE A 110 -15.84 -5.30 8.83
N THR A 111 -17.05 -4.74 8.83
CA THR A 111 -17.28 -3.33 8.53
C THR A 111 -16.59 -2.41 9.54
N GLY A 112 -16.63 -2.73 10.84
CA GLY A 112 -15.94 -1.98 11.87
C GLY A 112 -14.43 -1.90 11.62
N ILE A 113 -13.79 -3.04 11.32
CA ILE A 113 -12.36 -3.11 11.02
C ILE A 113 -12.04 -2.35 9.71
N ALA A 114 -12.89 -2.50 8.69
CA ALA A 114 -12.74 -1.80 7.41
C ALA A 114 -12.88 -0.27 7.54
N VAL A 115 -13.59 0.24 8.55
CA VAL A 115 -13.66 1.69 8.85
C VAL A 115 -12.49 2.14 9.71
N VAL A 116 -12.13 1.37 10.74
CA VAL A 116 -11.04 1.70 11.67
C VAL A 116 -9.68 1.75 10.97
N GLY A 117 -9.39 0.80 10.07
CA GLY A 117 -8.12 0.75 9.33
C GLY A 117 -7.80 2.05 8.58
N PRO A 118 -8.70 2.55 7.71
CA PRO A 118 -8.56 3.84 7.05
C PRO A 118 -8.47 5.02 8.02
N LEU A 119 -9.22 5.03 9.13
CA LEU A 119 -9.14 6.09 10.13
C LEU A 119 -7.74 6.16 10.74
N ILE A 120 -7.17 5.01 11.13
CA ILE A 120 -5.79 4.93 11.62
C ILE A 120 -4.81 5.43 10.55
N ALA A 121 -4.93 4.96 9.30
CA ALA A 121 -4.08 5.40 8.20
C ALA A 121 -4.14 6.93 7.96
N LEU A 122 -5.33 7.54 8.08
CA LEU A 122 -5.53 8.98 7.95
C LEU A 122 -4.83 9.77 9.07
N THR A 123 -4.80 9.26 10.31
CA THR A 123 -4.08 9.90 11.41
C THR A 123 -2.56 9.91 11.18
N GLY A 124 -2.01 8.81 10.65
CA GLY A 124 -0.60 8.71 10.28
C GLY A 124 -0.19 9.72 9.19
N LEU A 125 -1.01 9.85 8.15
CA LEU A 125 -0.81 10.83 7.08
C LEU A 125 -0.81 12.28 7.58
N ARG A 126 -1.71 12.61 8.51
CA ARG A 126 -1.84 13.96 9.09
C ARG A 126 -0.59 14.35 9.89
N THR A 127 0.01 13.39 10.59
CA THR A 127 1.21 13.61 11.41
C THR A 127 2.46 13.79 10.54
N ARG A 128 2.62 12.99 9.47
CA ARG A 128 3.76 13.10 8.55
C ARG A 128 3.80 14.44 7.81
N ARG A 129 2.63 14.94 7.37
CA ARG A 129 2.50 16.25 6.70
C ARG A 129 2.94 17.42 7.60
N ARG A 130 2.69 17.31 8.90
CA ARG A 130 3.09 18.32 9.91
C ARG A 130 4.62 18.35 10.12
N GLN A 131 5.31 17.22 9.95
CA GLN A 131 6.77 17.18 10.08
C GLN A 131 7.47 17.72 8.84
N GLN A 132 6.96 17.41 7.63
CA GLN A 132 7.53 17.95 6.38
C GLN A 132 7.44 19.49 6.30
N SER A 133 6.40 20.11 6.85
CA SER A 133 6.29 21.58 6.90
C SER A 133 7.34 22.25 7.79
N VAL A 134 7.93 21.53 8.75
CA VAL A 134 8.95 22.09 9.67
C VAL A 134 10.36 21.97 9.07
N VAL A 135 10.62 20.95 8.25
CA VAL A 135 11.93 20.73 7.61
C VAL A 135 12.14 21.70 6.44
N VAL A 136 11.10 21.95 5.62
CA VAL A 136 11.18 22.90 4.49
C VAL A 136 11.49 24.33 4.94
N THR A 137 11.03 24.74 6.13
CA THR A 137 11.36 26.07 6.71
C THR A 137 12.78 26.17 7.25
N LYS A 138 13.44 25.04 7.58
CA LYS A 138 14.87 25.07 7.97
C LYS A 138 15.78 25.09 6.75
N SER A 139 15.46 24.30 5.72
CA SER A 139 16.26 24.27 4.49
C SER A 139 16.29 25.62 3.77
N THR A 140 15.19 26.37 3.73
CA THR A 140 15.19 27.69 3.09
C THR A 140 15.96 28.77 3.86
N VAL A 141 16.24 28.56 5.15
CA VAL A 141 17.04 29.49 5.97
C VAL A 141 18.53 29.12 5.90
N GLU A 142 18.87 27.84 5.78
CA GLU A 142 20.27 27.37 5.68
C GLU A 142 20.82 27.45 4.24
N GLU A 143 19.98 27.22 3.22
CA GLU A 143 20.34 27.26 1.80
C GLU A 143 20.41 28.68 1.23
N ALA A 144 19.89 29.69 1.95
CA ALA A 144 20.06 31.10 1.60
C ALA A 144 21.41 31.68 2.07
N GLU A 145 22.13 30.99 2.97
CA GLU A 145 23.43 31.43 3.51
C GLU A 145 24.61 30.56 3.00
N ALA A 146 24.36 29.36 2.48
CA ALA A 146 25.38 28.48 1.90
C ALA A 146 25.54 28.64 0.36
N GLU A 147 26.23 29.71 -0.03
CA GLU A 147 27.29 29.80 -1.07
C GLU A 147 27.21 28.96 -2.39
N PRO A 148 27.46 29.58 -3.58
CA PRO A 148 27.21 28.99 -4.90
C PRO A 148 28.24 27.92 -5.28
N VAL A 149 27.79 26.67 -5.44
CA VAL A 149 28.66 25.55 -5.83
C VAL A 149 28.77 25.44 -7.35
N ALA A 150 29.98 25.68 -7.86
CA ALA A 150 30.38 25.50 -9.24
C ALA A 150 30.23 24.04 -9.69
N VAL A 151 29.52 23.85 -10.81
CA VAL A 151 29.38 22.57 -11.50
C VAL A 151 30.75 22.14 -12.04
N ARG A 152 31.34 21.12 -11.42
CA ARG A 152 32.56 20.46 -11.92
C ARG A 152 32.17 19.25 -12.78
N ASP A 153 32.54 19.34 -14.06
CA ASP A 153 32.18 18.43 -15.15
C ASP A 153 32.67 16.98 -14.88
N GLN A 154 31.72 16.04 -14.80
CA GLN A 154 31.95 14.61 -14.55
C GLN A 154 32.35 13.84 -15.83
N GLY A 155 32.39 14.50 -16.99
CA GLY A 155 32.70 13.87 -18.28
C GLY A 155 34.14 13.36 -18.44
N ASP A 156 35.11 13.96 -17.75
CA ASP A 156 36.54 13.65 -17.95
C ASP A 156 36.99 12.37 -17.23
N ALA A 157 36.39 12.04 -16.08
CA ALA A 157 36.76 10.84 -15.32
C ALA A 157 36.37 9.55 -16.06
N SER A 158 35.21 9.54 -16.73
CA SER A 158 34.73 8.39 -17.50
C SER A 158 35.59 8.13 -18.74
N ARG A 159 36.10 9.18 -19.39
CA ARG A 159 36.99 9.08 -20.56
C ARG A 159 38.38 8.55 -20.18
N ALA A 160 38.90 8.97 -19.03
CA ALA A 160 40.18 8.49 -18.53
C ALA A 160 40.15 6.99 -18.19
N CYS A 161 39.05 6.51 -17.60
CA CYS A 161 38.90 5.10 -17.24
C CYS A 161 38.77 4.20 -18.49
N ALA A 162 37.98 4.61 -19.48
CA ALA A 162 37.83 3.88 -20.74
C ALA A 162 39.14 3.78 -21.54
N ARG A 163 39.93 4.87 -21.58
CA ARG A 163 41.22 4.89 -22.28
C ARG A 163 42.27 4.00 -21.59
N ARG A 164 42.21 3.86 -20.27
CA ARG A 164 43.13 3.01 -19.51
C ARG A 164 42.84 1.52 -19.71
N SER A 165 41.56 1.13 -19.85
CA SER A 165 41.18 -0.26 -20.18
C SER A 165 41.59 -0.68 -21.59
N LEU A 166 41.53 0.24 -22.57
CA LEU A 166 41.97 -0.05 -23.95
C LEU A 166 43.48 -0.31 -24.07
N LEU A 167 44.29 0.27 -23.18
CA LEU A 167 45.75 0.07 -23.16
C LEU A 167 46.20 -1.21 -22.43
N ALA A 168 45.30 -1.92 -21.75
CA ALA A 168 45.62 -3.08 -20.91
C ALA A 168 45.41 -4.44 -21.61
N LEU A 169 45.07 -4.48 -22.90
CA LEU A 169 44.88 -5.73 -23.65
C LEU A 169 46.20 -6.19 -24.30
N PRO A 170 46.79 -7.33 -23.88
CA PRO A 170 47.93 -7.92 -24.56
C PRO A 170 47.44 -8.75 -25.76
N GLY A 171 47.71 -8.30 -26.99
CA GLY A 171 47.57 -9.18 -28.16
C GLY A 171 47.07 -8.58 -29.49
N ALA A 172 46.88 -7.27 -29.64
CA ALA A 172 46.51 -6.68 -30.93
C ALA A 172 47.74 -6.34 -31.78
N ARG A 173 48.50 -7.36 -32.20
CA ARG A 173 49.40 -7.29 -33.34
C ARG A 173 49.26 -8.57 -34.14
N LEU A 174 48.51 -8.50 -35.23
CA LEU A 174 48.75 -9.16 -36.51
C LEU A 174 47.98 -8.36 -37.57
#